data_AF-A0A3C1LTS5-F1
#
_entry.id   AF-A0A3C1LTS5-F1
#
_cell.length_a   1.000
_cell.length_b   1.000
_cell.length_c   1.000
_cell.angle_alpha   90.00
_cell.angle_beta   90.00
_cell.angle_gamma   90.00
#
_symmetry.space_group_name_H-M   'P 1'
#
loop_
_entity.id
_entity.type
_entity.pdbx_description
1 polymer ?
#
loop_
_entity_poly.entity_id
_entity_poly.type
_entity_poly.pdbx_seq_one_letter_code
_entity_poly.pdbx_strand_id
1 'polypeptide(L)'
;MDVRPWKFLDDYRGKYFDSEWPSLAQMFEIQTERFAERPCFEAFSPKHLTFTYKEARQQFDKVARWLVAHGIKKGDRVAVTGKNSPEWGIAYMGIVYMGAIVVPVDNAL
;
A
#
# COMPACT_ATOMS: atom_id res chain seq x y z
N MET A 1 -14.38 19.81 22.78
CA MET A 1 -13.97 19.51 21.40
C MET A 1 -13.95 18.00 21.26
N ASP A 2 -14.42 17.47 20.14
CA ASP A 2 -14.39 16.03 19.89
C ASP A 2 -12.94 15.61 19.58
N VAL A 3 -12.32 14.87 20.49
CA VAL A 3 -10.86 14.57 20.52
C VAL A 3 -10.47 13.31 19.75
N ARG A 4 -11.39 12.69 19.01
CA ARG A 4 -11.13 11.43 18.32
C ARG A 4 -10.14 11.63 17.16
N PRO A 5 -8.94 11.03 17.20
CA PRO A 5 -7.90 11.26 16.19
C PRO A 5 -8.26 10.73 14.81
N TRP A 6 -9.23 9.82 14.71
CA TRP A 6 -9.71 9.24 13.45
C TRP A 6 -10.90 10.00 12.83
N LYS A 7 -11.42 11.05 13.47
CA LYS A 7 -12.62 11.75 12.98
C LYS A 7 -12.45 12.37 11.60
N PHE A 8 -11.21 12.73 11.22
CA PHE A 8 -10.92 13.22 9.87
C PHE A 8 -11.30 12.23 8.76
N LEU A 9 -11.48 10.94 9.08
CA LEU A 9 -11.91 9.93 8.11
C LEU A 9 -13.36 10.14 7.64
N ASP A 10 -14.19 10.83 8.43
CA ASP A 10 -15.59 11.10 8.06
C ASP A 10 -15.66 11.94 6.77
N ASP A 11 -14.67 12.78 6.50
CA ASP A 11 -14.56 13.59 5.28
C ASP A 11 -14.33 12.74 4.00
N TYR A 12 -13.97 11.46 4.17
CA TYR A 12 -13.66 10.52 3.08
C TYR A 12 -14.68 9.38 2.95
N ARG A 13 -15.65 9.31 3.87
CA ARG A 13 -16.72 8.30 3.86
C ARG A 13 -17.69 8.60 2.71
N GLY A 14 -18.07 7.58 1.94
CA GLY A 14 -18.83 7.74 0.69
C GLY A 14 -17.97 8.13 -0.53
N LYS A 15 -16.72 8.53 -0.33
CA LYS A 15 -15.75 8.77 -1.41
C LYS A 15 -14.84 7.57 -1.63
N TYR A 16 -14.15 7.13 -0.57
CA TYR A 16 -13.22 6.00 -0.65
C TYR A 16 -13.76 4.72 -0.04
N PHE A 17 -14.62 4.83 0.98
CA PHE A 17 -15.12 3.69 1.73
C PHE A 17 -16.48 4.01 2.36
N ASP A 18 -17.33 2.99 2.52
CA ASP A 18 -18.65 3.09 3.16
C ASP A 18 -18.73 2.36 4.50
N SER A 19 -17.85 1.39 4.73
CA SER A 19 -17.72 0.63 5.98
C SER A 19 -17.28 1.50 7.14
N GLU A 20 -17.44 1.03 8.38
CA GLU A 20 -17.00 1.77 9.58
C GLU A 20 -15.54 2.27 9.44
N TRP A 21 -14.67 1.41 8.91
CA TRP A 21 -13.24 1.67 8.68
C TRP A 21 -12.85 1.46 7.22
N PRO A 22 -11.91 2.26 6.68
CA PRO A 22 -11.30 1.95 5.39
C PRO A 22 -10.41 0.71 5.47
N SER A 23 -10.35 -0.06 4.40
CA SER A 23 -9.29 -1.05 4.20
C SER A 23 -7.91 -0.38 4.11
N LEU A 24 -6.85 -1.18 4.21
CA LEU A 24 -5.48 -0.69 4.09
C LEU A 24 -5.23 0.03 2.74
N ALA A 25 -5.77 -0.49 1.64
CA ALA A 25 -5.68 0.16 0.33
C ALA A 25 -6.42 1.52 0.32
N GLN A 26 -7.66 1.56 0.83
CA GLN A 26 -8.44 2.80 0.91
C GLN A 26 -7.79 3.84 1.83
N MET A 27 -7.22 3.41 2.97
CA MET A 27 -6.46 4.29 3.85
C MET A 27 -5.26 4.90 3.12
N PHE A 28 -4.57 4.11 2.29
CA PHE A 28 -3.44 4.61 1.51
C PHE A 28 -3.89 5.61 0.44
N GLU A 29 -5.05 5.40 -0.21
CA GLU A 29 -5.63 6.41 -1.12
C GLU A 29 -5.90 7.75 -0.41
N ILE A 30 -6.44 7.69 0.82
CA ILE A 30 -6.63 8.88 1.67
C ILE A 30 -5.28 9.56 1.98
N GLN A 31 -4.22 8.80 2.27
CA GLN A 31 -2.89 9.39 2.50
C GLN A 31 -2.29 10.00 1.23
N THR A 32 -2.46 9.34 0.08
CA THR A 32 -2.00 9.87 -1.21
C THR A 32 -2.71 11.17 -1.55
N GLU A 33 -4.02 11.30 -1.29
CA GLU A 33 -4.74 12.57 -1.47
C GLU A 33 -4.21 13.67 -0.55
N ARG A 34 -3.95 13.37 0.72
CA ARG A 34 -3.53 14.38 1.71
C ARG A 34 -2.08 14.80 1.54
N PHE A 35 -1.21 13.87 1.14
CA PHE A 35 0.23 13.98 1.30
C PHE A 35 1.01 13.47 0.08
N ALA A 36 0.44 13.58 -1.13
CA ALA A 36 0.97 13.07 -2.40
C ALA A 36 2.50 13.23 -2.54
N GLU A 37 3.02 14.43 -2.29
CA GLU A 37 4.42 14.81 -2.53
C GLU A 37 5.32 14.60 -1.29
N ARG A 38 4.79 14.10 -0.17
CA ARG A 38 5.61 13.79 1.02
C ARG A 38 6.32 12.44 0.86
N PRO A 39 7.52 12.27 1.45
CA PRO A 39 8.19 10.98 1.51
C PRO A 39 7.29 9.91 2.15
N CYS A 40 7.23 8.73 1.53
CA CYS A 40 6.47 7.57 1.98
C CYS A 40 7.41 6.40 2.32
N PHE A 41 8.27 6.01 1.39
CA PHE A 41 9.33 5.03 1.62
C PHE A 41 10.69 5.67 1.38
N GLU A 42 11.65 5.32 2.22
CA GLU A 42 13.02 5.81 2.13
C GLU A 42 14.00 4.70 2.53
N ALA A 43 15.05 4.54 1.74
CA ALA A 43 16.16 3.65 2.02
C ALA A 43 17.47 4.42 1.86
N PHE A 44 18.41 4.23 2.76
CA PHE A 44 19.71 4.93 2.75
C PHE A 44 20.85 4.06 2.21
N SER A 45 20.64 2.76 2.08
CA SER A 45 21.65 1.77 1.66
C SER A 45 21.00 0.69 0.79
N PRO A 46 21.66 0.20 -0.28
CA PRO A 46 23.02 0.56 -0.73
C PRO A 46 23.11 1.93 -1.44
N LYS A 47 21.96 2.53 -1.77
CA LYS A 47 21.87 3.90 -2.30
C LYS A 47 20.69 4.59 -1.63
N HIS A 48 20.76 5.91 -1.53
CA HIS A 48 19.62 6.70 -1.10
C HIS A 48 18.52 6.64 -2.17
N LEU A 49 17.35 6.15 -1.78
CA LEU A 49 16.16 6.04 -2.62
C LEU A 49 14.96 6.49 -1.80
N THR A 50 14.16 7.39 -2.37
CA THR A 50 12.93 7.90 -1.75
C THR A 50 11.80 7.79 -2.75
N PHE A 51 10.63 7.34 -2.27
CA PHE A 51 9.36 7.41 -2.98
C PHE A 51 8.42 8.32 -2.21
N THR A 52 7.82 9.28 -2.90
CA THR A 52 6.65 10.01 -2.38
C THR A 52 5.42 9.10 -2.29
N TYR A 53 4.37 9.51 -1.56
CA TYR A 53 3.10 8.76 -1.54
C TYR A 53 2.52 8.54 -2.94
N LYS A 54 2.62 9.54 -3.81
CA LYS A 54 2.17 9.47 -5.20
C LYS A 54 2.98 8.46 -6.01
N GLU A 55 4.30 8.49 -5.89
CA GLU A 55 5.18 7.56 -6.60
C GLU A 55 5.01 6.12 -6.10
N ALA A 56 4.95 5.91 -4.78
CA ALA A 56 4.69 4.60 -4.19
C ALA A 56 3.37 4.01 -4.73
N ARG A 57 2.30 4.81 -4.76
CA ARG A 57 0.99 4.40 -5.30
C ARG A 57 1.06 3.97 -6.77
N GLN A 58 1.85 4.67 -7.59
CA GLN A 58 2.10 4.29 -8.98
C GLN A 58 2.85 2.96 -9.08
N GLN A 59 3.80 2.70 -8.17
CA GLN A 59 4.50 1.41 -8.14
C GLN A 59 3.58 0.26 -7.70
N PHE A 60 2.67 0.49 -6.74
CA PHE A 60 1.69 -0.52 -6.34
C PHE A 60 0.81 -0.94 -7.51
N ASP A 61 0.36 0.02 -8.34
CA ASP A 61 -0.43 -0.23 -9.54
C ASP A 61 0.34 -1.05 -10.58
N LYS A 62 1.62 -0.75 -10.78
CA LYS A 62 2.48 -1.54 -11.69
C LYS A 62 2.59 -2.99 -11.24
N VAL A 63 2.83 -3.23 -9.93
CA VAL A 63 2.89 -4.59 -9.38
C VAL A 63 1.54 -5.29 -9.50
N ALA A 64 0.45 -4.64 -9.12
CA ALA A 64 -0.90 -5.18 -9.22
C ALA A 64 -1.24 -5.62 -10.65
N ARG A 65 -0.97 -4.76 -11.65
CA ARG A 65 -1.18 -5.08 -13.07
C ARG A 65 -0.31 -6.22 -13.56
N TRP A 66 0.95 -6.26 -13.11
CA TRP A 66 1.86 -7.36 -13.45
C TRP A 66 1.33 -8.70 -12.90
N LEU A 67 0.88 -8.74 -11.64
CA LEU A 67 0.30 -9.94 -11.03
C LEU A 67 -0.96 -10.41 -11.78
N VAL A 68 -1.86 -9.48 -12.11
CA VAL A 68 -3.06 -9.78 -12.90
C VAL A 68 -2.70 -10.34 -14.28
N ALA A 69 -1.69 -9.77 -14.96
CA ALA A 69 -1.21 -10.26 -16.25
C ALA A 69 -0.61 -11.69 -16.15
N HIS A 70 -0.15 -12.10 -14.97
CA HIS A 70 0.34 -13.46 -14.69
C HIS A 70 -0.74 -14.39 -14.12
N GLY A 71 -2.01 -14.00 -14.22
CA GLY A 71 -3.14 -14.86 -13.89
C GLY A 71 -3.49 -14.93 -12.41
N ILE A 72 -2.87 -14.10 -11.56
CA ILE A 72 -3.24 -13.99 -10.15
C ILE A 72 -4.60 -13.31 -10.04
N LYS A 73 -5.46 -13.85 -9.18
CA LYS A 73 -6.84 -13.41 -9.00
C LYS A 73 -7.10 -12.91 -7.59
N LYS A 74 -8.19 -12.17 -7.43
CA LYS A 74 -8.70 -11.76 -6.11
C LYS A 74 -8.88 -13.00 -5.23
N GLY A 75 -8.36 -12.92 -4.00
CA GLY A 75 -8.41 -14.01 -3.02
C GLY A 75 -7.27 -15.03 -3.12
N ASP A 76 -6.46 -15.02 -4.19
CA ASP A 76 -5.26 -15.85 -4.24
C ASP A 76 -4.27 -15.43 -3.14
N ARG A 77 -3.52 -16.40 -2.62
CA ARG A 77 -2.49 -16.16 -1.60
C ARG A 77 -1.14 -16.01 -2.27
N VAL A 78 -0.46 -14.90 -2.02
CA VAL A 78 0.84 -14.59 -2.63
C VAL A 78 1.86 -14.40 -1.52
N ALA A 79 2.84 -15.30 -1.47
CA ALA A 79 3.98 -15.18 -0.55
C ALA A 79 4.89 -14.04 -1.01
N VAL A 80 5.30 -13.18 -0.08
CA VAL A 80 6.30 -12.13 -0.30
C VAL A 80 7.40 -12.25 0.74
N THR A 81 8.65 -12.33 0.29
CA THR A 81 9.84 -12.36 1.13
C THR A 81 10.87 -11.37 0.58
N GLY A 82 11.73 -10.85 1.45
CA GLY A 82 12.76 -9.89 1.06
C GLY A 82 13.36 -9.16 2.25
N LYS A 83 14.38 -8.35 1.97
CA LYS A 83 14.98 -7.45 2.97
C LYS A 83 14.04 -6.28 3.27
N ASN A 84 14.29 -5.58 4.38
CA ASN A 84 13.62 -4.32 4.68
C ASN A 84 13.99 -3.28 3.61
N SER A 85 13.11 -3.10 2.63
CA SER A 85 13.31 -2.19 1.51
C SER A 85 11.99 -1.61 0.99
N PRO A 86 12.02 -0.47 0.26
CA PRO A 86 10.85 0.08 -0.40
C PRO A 86 10.18 -0.92 -1.34
N GLU A 87 10.97 -1.72 -2.07
CA GLU A 87 10.46 -2.73 -2.99
C GLU A 87 9.62 -3.79 -2.28
N TRP A 88 10.00 -4.20 -1.07
CA TRP A 88 9.21 -5.14 -0.27
C TRP A 88 7.84 -4.54 0.09
N GLY A 89 7.80 -3.29 0.57
CA GLY A 89 6.56 -2.58 0.87
C GLY A 89 5.69 -2.35 -0.37
N ILE A 90 6.32 -2.05 -1.51
CA ILE A 90 5.66 -1.91 -2.81
C ILE A 90 5.05 -3.22 -3.28
N ALA A 91 5.78 -4.34 -3.18
CA ALA A 91 5.27 -5.66 -3.54
C ALA A 91 4.08 -6.05 -2.64
N TYR A 92 4.23 -5.85 -1.33
CA TYR A 92 3.17 -6.09 -0.35
C TYR A 92 1.89 -5.34 -0.72
N MET A 93 1.99 -4.03 -0.94
CA MET A 93 0.83 -3.22 -1.27
C MET A 93 0.29 -3.54 -2.66
N GLY A 94 1.11 -3.85 -3.65
CA GLY A 94 0.65 -4.30 -4.97
C GLY A 94 -0.25 -5.53 -4.91
N ILE A 95 0.11 -6.52 -4.07
CA ILE A 95 -0.72 -7.71 -3.80
C ILE A 95 -2.06 -7.31 -3.15
N VAL A 96 -2.03 -6.46 -2.12
CA VAL A 96 -3.23 -5.96 -1.45
C VAL A 96 -4.15 -5.20 -2.40
N TYR A 97 -3.58 -4.32 -3.24
CA TYR A 97 -4.31 -3.48 -4.17
C TYR A 97 -5.03 -4.25 -5.28
N MET A 98 -4.46 -5.39 -5.71
CA MET A 98 -5.15 -6.27 -6.66
C MET A 98 -6.22 -7.16 -6.00
N GLY A 99 -6.35 -7.12 -4.67
CA GLY A 99 -7.31 -7.91 -3.90
C GLY A 99 -6.88 -9.35 -3.61
N ALA A 100 -5.59 -9.65 -3.78
CA ALA A 100 -4.99 -10.91 -3.33
C ALA A 100 -4.64 -10.82 -1.83
N ILE A 101 -4.42 -11.98 -1.21
CA ILE A 101 -4.02 -12.12 0.19
C ILE A 101 -2.50 -12.19 0.24
N VAL A 102 -1.87 -11.13 0.73
CA VAL A 102 -0.43 -11.10 0.96
C VAL A 102 -0.06 -11.99 2.15
N VAL A 103 0.96 -12.84 1.95
CA VAL A 103 1.54 -13.70 2.99
C VAL A 103 2.99 -13.28 3.19
N PRO A 104 3.29 -12.42 4.18
CA PRO A 104 4.67 -12.03 4.47
C PRO A 104 5.44 -13.22 5.06
N VAL A 105 6.60 -13.50 4.49
CA VAL A 105 7.50 -14.58 4.92
C VAL A 105 8.84 -13.97 5.29
N ASP A 106 9.40 -14.42 6.41
CA ASP A 106 10.73 -13.97 6.86
C ASP A 106 11.79 -14.29 5.80
N ASN A 107 12.78 -13.42 5.66
CA ASN A 107 13.89 -13.61 4.73
C ASN A 107 15.00 -14.53 5.27
N ALA A 108 14.90 -14.92 6.54
CA ALA A 108 15.83 -15.84 7.20
C ALA A 108 15.44 -17.32 7.09
N LEU A 109 14.34 -17.64 6.39
CA LEU A 109 13.91 -19.00 6.08
C LEU A 109 14.69 -19.62 4.91
#